data_AF-A0A1J4YC04-F1
#
_entry.id   AF-A0A1J4YC04-F1
#
_cell.length_a   1.000
_cell.length_b   1.000
_cell.length_c   1.000
_cell.angle_alpha   90.00
_cell.angle_beta   90.00
_cell.angle_gamma   90.00
#
_symmetry.space_group_name_H-M   'P 1'
#
loop_
_entity.id
_entity.type
_entity.pdbx_description
1 polymer ?
#
loop_
_entity_poly.entity_id
_entity_poly.type
_entity_poly.pdbx_seq_one_letter_code
_entity_poly.pdbx_strand_id
1 'polypeptide(L)'
;MTIHAYRKYTDANISRELHLPDGATELATLDGITYVHLPANTTLPAEQPAEIEMVAAAIDAALLAAIAAASPHVRLINARVCAMIAERYSIGDEIKMLQLAPSVESTAYNDYVKSCRAWGRAKKEAIGL
;
A
#
# COMPACT_ATOMS: atom_id res chain seq x y z
N MET A 1 4.52 -10.41 -9.30
CA MET A 1 3.73 -9.21 -9.00
C MET A 1 2.84 -8.93 -10.19
N THR A 2 1.52 -9.01 -10.00
CA THR A 2 0.55 -8.89 -11.10
C THR A 2 -0.52 -7.88 -10.70
N ILE A 3 -0.32 -6.64 -11.12
CA ILE A 3 -1.31 -5.58 -10.96
C ILE A 3 -2.22 -5.58 -12.17
N HIS A 4 -3.52 -5.56 -11.90
CA HIS A 4 -4.57 -5.46 -12.89
C HIS A 4 -5.32 -4.14 -12.72
N ALA A 5 -6.02 -3.73 -13.77
CA ALA A 5 -6.84 -2.53 -13.79
C ALA A 5 -8.26 -2.89 -14.21
N TYR A 6 -9.24 -2.23 -13.59
CA TYR A 6 -10.63 -2.32 -13.99
C TYR A 6 -11.35 -0.99 -13.71
N ARG A 7 -12.51 -0.78 -14.33
CA ARG A 7 -13.40 0.34 -14.01
C ARG A 7 -14.64 -0.20 -13.31
N LYS A 8 -14.97 0.36 -12.14
CA LYS A 8 -16.25 0.07 -11.47
C LYS A 8 -17.38 0.47 -12.41
N TYR A 9 -18.36 -0.41 -12.57
CA TYR A 9 -19.54 -0.11 -13.38
C TYR A 9 -20.57 0.56 -12.49
N THR A 10 -21.07 1.71 -12.91
CA THR A 10 -22.14 2.42 -12.18
C THR A 10 -23.05 3.10 -13.18
N ASP A 11 -24.34 2.85 -13.06
CA ASP A 11 -25.39 3.55 -13.79
C ASP A 11 -26.42 4.13 -12.80
N ALA A 12 -27.60 4.51 -13.30
CA ALA A 12 -28.66 5.08 -12.47
C ALA A 12 -29.29 4.09 -11.47
N ASN A 13 -29.10 2.79 -11.65
CA ASN A 13 -29.81 1.74 -10.93
C ASN A 13 -28.90 0.78 -10.16
N ILE A 14 -27.67 0.55 -10.64
CA ILE A 14 -26.75 -0.44 -10.11
C ILE A 14 -25.32 0.08 -10.03
N SER A 15 -24.59 -0.46 -9.06
CA SER A 15 -23.14 -0.34 -8.97
C SER A 15 -22.55 -1.74 -8.84
N ARG A 16 -21.49 -2.02 -9.59
CA ARG A 16 -20.77 -3.30 -9.58
C ARG A 16 -19.29 -3.05 -9.33
N GLU A 17 -18.69 -3.96 -8.58
CA GLU A 17 -17.26 -3.99 -8.29
C GLU A 17 -16.69 -5.37 -8.60
N LEU A 18 -15.38 -5.43 -8.84
CA LEU A 18 -14.70 -6.68 -9.12
C LEU A 18 -14.78 -7.58 -7.87
N HIS A 19 -15.23 -8.82 -8.02
CA HIS A 19 -15.21 -9.76 -6.90
C HIS A 19 -13.78 -10.26 -6.70
N LEU A 20 -13.15 -9.86 -5.60
CA LEU A 20 -11.77 -10.21 -5.29
C LEU A 20 -11.68 -11.54 -4.53
N PRO A 21 -10.75 -12.44 -4.90
CA PRO A 21 -10.42 -13.60 -4.06
C PRO A 21 -9.65 -13.17 -2.81
N ASP A 22 -9.55 -14.08 -1.84
CA ASP A 22 -8.73 -13.87 -0.64
C ASP A 22 -7.27 -13.53 -1.00
N GLY A 23 -6.71 -12.53 -0.32
CA GLY A 23 -5.35 -12.06 -0.53
C GLY A 23 -5.17 -11.10 -1.71
N ALA A 24 -6.19 -10.89 -2.56
CA ALA A 24 -6.19 -9.78 -3.50
C ALA A 24 -6.46 -8.45 -2.78
N THR A 25 -6.02 -7.34 -3.37
CA THR A 25 -6.12 -6.02 -2.72
C THR A 25 -6.35 -4.92 -3.75
N GLU A 26 -7.38 -4.10 -3.55
CA GLU A 26 -7.53 -2.83 -4.27
C GLU A 26 -6.47 -1.83 -3.78
N LEU A 27 -5.57 -1.46 -4.67
CA LEU A 27 -4.42 -0.62 -4.33
C LEU A 27 -4.79 0.84 -4.31
N ALA A 28 -5.44 1.33 -5.36
CA ALA A 28 -5.87 2.73 -5.52
C ALA A 28 -6.82 2.86 -6.71
N THR A 29 -7.59 3.95 -6.75
CA THR A 29 -8.32 4.39 -7.93
C THR A 29 -7.72 5.70 -8.45
N LEU A 30 -7.28 5.72 -9.71
CA LEU A 30 -6.76 6.90 -10.40
C LEU A 30 -7.64 7.16 -11.62
N ASP A 31 -8.17 8.37 -11.77
CA ASP A 31 -9.01 8.79 -12.92
C ASP A 31 -10.13 7.79 -13.28
N GLY A 32 -10.77 7.23 -12.25
CA GLY A 32 -11.85 6.25 -12.39
C GLY A 32 -11.40 4.84 -12.79
N ILE A 33 -10.10 4.56 -12.80
CA ILE A 33 -9.51 3.22 -12.99
C ILE A 33 -9.02 2.71 -11.63
N THR A 34 -9.50 1.55 -11.23
CA THR A 34 -9.10 0.88 -9.99
C THR A 34 -8.02 -0.14 -10.28
N TYR A 35 -6.90 -0.02 -9.58
CA TYR A 35 -5.74 -0.91 -9.67
C TYR A 35 -5.78 -1.93 -8.55
N VAL A 36 -5.57 -3.20 -8.88
CA VAL A 36 -5.70 -4.33 -7.97
C VAL A 36 -4.44 -5.17 -8.01
N HIS A 37 -3.86 -5.46 -6.85
CA HIS A 37 -2.87 -6.53 -6.72
C HIS A 37 -3.59 -7.87 -6.64
N LEU A 38 -3.27 -8.76 -7.58
CA LEU A 38 -3.72 -10.14 -7.58
C LEU A 38 -2.51 -11.05 -7.33
N PRO A 39 -2.47 -11.84 -6.25
CA PRO A 39 -1.36 -12.75 -5.99
C PRO A 39 -1.20 -13.78 -7.12
N ALA A 40 0.04 -14.25 -7.32
CA ALA A 40 0.31 -15.24 -8.35
C ALA A 40 -0.53 -16.52 -8.13
N ASN A 41 -0.99 -17.11 -9.24
CA ASN A 41 -1.80 -18.34 -9.26
C ASN A 41 -3.16 -18.25 -8.55
N THR A 42 -3.65 -17.04 -8.25
CA THR A 42 -5.03 -16.86 -7.78
C THR A 42 -5.97 -16.73 -8.98
N THR A 43 -7.12 -17.40 -8.90
CA THR A 43 -8.18 -17.28 -9.89
C THR A 43 -9.26 -16.35 -9.36
N LEU A 44 -9.82 -15.53 -10.24
CA LEU A 44 -11.01 -14.77 -9.90
C LEU A 44 -12.19 -15.72 -9.60
N PRO A 45 -13.09 -15.35 -8.68
CA PRO A 45 -14.38 -16.02 -8.52
C PRO A 45 -15.11 -16.20 -9.86
N ALA A 46 -15.79 -17.33 -10.05
CA ALA A 46 -16.48 -17.63 -11.31
C ALA A 46 -17.64 -16.66 -11.62
N GLU A 47 -18.29 -16.14 -10.59
CA GLU A 47 -19.42 -15.21 -10.69
C GLU A 47 -18.94 -13.75 -10.74
N GLN A 48 -18.15 -13.38 -11.76
CA GLN A 48 -17.81 -11.97 -11.98
C GLN A 48 -18.98 -11.20 -12.62
N PRO A 49 -19.18 -9.92 -12.26
CA PRO A 49 -20.11 -9.06 -13.00
C PRO A 49 -19.72 -8.95 -14.48
N ALA A 50 -20.69 -9.16 -15.38
CA ALA A 50 -20.44 -9.14 -16.82
C ALA A 50 -20.08 -7.74 -17.35
N GLU A 51 -20.43 -6.69 -16.60
CA GLU A 51 -20.15 -5.29 -16.96
C GLU A 51 -18.71 -4.86 -16.65
N ILE A 52 -17.96 -5.67 -15.90
CA ILE A 52 -16.60 -5.34 -15.49
C ILE A 52 -15.60 -6.13 -16.34
N GLU A 53 -14.79 -5.38 -17.08
CA GLU A 53 -13.60 -5.92 -17.73
C GLU A 53 -12.36 -5.62 -16.87
N MET A 54 -11.62 -6.67 -16.55
CA MET A 54 -10.32 -6.56 -15.88
C MET A 54 -9.21 -6.88 -16.86
N VAL A 55 -8.20 -6.02 -16.91
CA VAL A 55 -7.03 -6.18 -17.79
C VAL A 55 -5.74 -6.15 -16.98
N ALA A 56 -4.70 -6.82 -17.47
CA ALA A 56 -3.36 -6.65 -16.90
C ALA A 56 -2.91 -5.20 -17.09
N ALA A 57 -2.42 -4.56 -16.03
CA ALA A 57 -1.95 -3.18 -16.10
C ALA A 57 -0.51 -3.14 -16.63
N ALA A 58 -0.25 -2.29 -17.62
CA ALA A 58 1.10 -1.97 -18.06
C ALA A 58 1.76 -1.03 -17.03
N ILE A 59 2.34 -1.63 -15.99
CA ILE A 59 2.97 -0.88 -14.89
C ILE A 59 4.36 -0.40 -15.30
N ASP A 60 4.53 0.92 -15.31
CA ASP A 60 5.84 1.58 -15.31
C ASP A 60 6.13 2.21 -13.93
N ALA A 61 7.32 2.81 -13.79
CA ALA A 61 7.74 3.42 -12.54
C ALA A 61 6.87 4.63 -12.14
N ALA A 62 6.37 5.40 -13.11
CA ALA A 62 5.57 6.58 -12.84
C ALA A 62 4.17 6.19 -12.36
N LEU A 63 3.53 5.23 -13.02
CA LEU A 63 2.25 4.68 -12.64
C LEU A 63 2.31 3.97 -11.29
N LEU A 64 3.37 3.17 -11.05
CA LEU A 64 3.55 2.51 -9.74
C LEU A 64 3.66 3.55 -8.61
N ALA A 65 4.42 4.62 -8.82
CA ALA A 65 4.53 5.72 -7.86
C ALA A 65 3.20 6.43 -7.63
N ALA A 66 2.40 6.66 -8.69
CA ALA A 66 1.07 7.26 -8.58
C ALA A 66 0.09 6.37 -7.80
N ILE A 67 0.07 5.06 -8.08
CA ILE A 67 -0.73 4.07 -7.34
C ILE A 67 -0.32 4.08 -5.87
N ALA A 68 0.98 4.00 -5.58
CA ALA A 68 1.48 3.99 -4.22
C ALA A 68 1.14 5.29 -3.47
N ALA A 69 1.22 6.44 -4.12
CA ALA A 69 0.87 7.73 -3.54
C ALA A 69 -0.62 7.85 -3.21
N ALA A 70 -1.50 7.32 -4.08
CA ALA A 70 -2.94 7.34 -3.87
C ALA A 70 -3.45 6.21 -2.95
N SER A 71 -2.61 5.21 -2.67
CA SER A 71 -3.06 4.00 -1.98
C SER A 71 -3.43 4.22 -0.51
N PRO A 72 -4.67 3.87 -0.08
CA PRO A 72 -5.03 3.90 1.34
C PRO A 72 -4.18 2.92 2.16
N HIS A 73 -3.76 1.78 1.59
CA HIS A 73 -2.91 0.81 2.27
C HIS A 73 -1.52 1.39 2.56
N VAL A 74 -0.89 2.04 1.58
CA VAL A 74 0.41 2.72 1.77
C VAL A 74 0.30 3.81 2.83
N ARG A 75 -0.77 4.61 2.80
CA ARG A 75 -1.04 5.64 3.81
C ARG A 75 -1.15 5.05 5.22
N LEU A 76 -1.92 3.99 5.40
CA LEU A 76 -2.07 3.31 6.69
C LEU A 76 -0.76 2.67 7.17
N ILE A 77 0.00 2.04 6.28
CA ILE A 77 1.32 1.48 6.61
C ILE A 77 2.27 2.57 7.09
N ASN A 78 2.33 3.70 6.39
CA ASN A 78 3.17 4.83 6.80
C ASN A 78 2.75 5.38 8.17
N ALA A 79 1.45 5.58 8.39
CA ALA A 79 0.93 6.02 9.68
C ALA A 79 1.29 5.04 10.81
N ARG A 80 1.25 3.72 10.53
CA ARG A 80 1.64 2.70 11.50
C ARG A 80 3.13 2.72 11.81
N VAL A 81 3.99 2.95 10.82
CA VAL A 81 5.44 3.13 11.05
C VAL A 81 5.69 4.31 11.99
N CYS A 82 5.02 5.45 11.75
CA CYS A 82 5.10 6.60 12.66
C CYS A 82 4.60 6.26 14.07
N ALA A 83 3.46 5.56 14.18
CA ALA A 83 2.91 5.15 15.46
C ALA A 83 3.85 4.22 16.25
N MET A 84 4.51 3.27 15.57
CA MET A 84 5.51 2.39 16.20
C MET A 84 6.69 3.20 16.77
N ILE A 85 7.18 4.20 16.03
CA ILE A 85 8.26 5.08 16.51
C ILE A 85 7.78 5.89 17.72
N ALA A 86 6.60 6.49 17.62
CA ALA A 86 5.99 7.32 18.65
C ALA A 86 5.64 6.55 19.94
N GLU A 87 5.40 5.24 19.86
CA GLU A 87 5.17 4.38 21.02
C GLU A 87 6.41 4.28 21.93
N ARG A 88 7.61 4.40 21.35
CA ARG A 88 8.88 4.28 22.08
C ARG A 88 9.59 5.60 22.33
N TYR A 89 9.46 6.54 21.39
CA TYR A 89 10.15 7.82 21.43
C TYR A 89 9.14 8.94 21.30
N SER A 90 9.14 9.87 22.25
CA SER A 90 8.31 11.07 22.14
C SER A 90 8.85 11.98 21.04
N ILE A 91 8.03 12.93 20.58
CA ILE A 91 8.47 13.97 19.64
C ILE A 91 9.67 14.76 20.21
N GLY A 92 9.69 14.98 21.52
CA GLY A 92 10.83 15.64 22.19
C GLY A 92 12.12 14.82 22.08
N ASP A 93 12.04 13.50 22.20
CA ASP A 93 13.17 12.61 21.99
C ASP A 93 13.64 12.65 20.54
N GLU A 94 12.72 12.60 19.57
CA GLU A 94 13.05 12.69 18.14
C GLU A 94 13.75 14.01 17.79
N ILE A 95 13.28 15.15 18.33
CA ILE A 95 13.93 16.46 18.16
C ILE A 95 15.32 16.46 18.81
N LYS A 96 15.46 15.91 20.01
CA LYS A 96 16.76 15.76 20.69
C LYS A 96 17.73 14.94 19.82
N MET A 97 17.27 13.86 19.18
CA MET A 97 18.09 13.01 18.32
C MET A 97 18.69 13.77 17.12
N LEU A 98 18.05 14.84 16.62
CA LEU A 98 18.57 15.64 15.51
C LEU A 98 19.87 16.38 15.83
N GLN A 99 20.11 16.69 17.10
CA GLN A 99 21.28 17.44 17.57
C GLN A 99 22.32 16.54 18.26
N LEU A 100 21.99 15.26 18.45
CA LEU A 100 22.83 14.34 19.19
C LEU A 100 23.99 13.85 18.32
N ALA A 101 25.22 14.00 18.81
CA ALA A 101 26.38 13.37 18.19
C ALA A 101 26.23 11.83 18.23
N PRO A 102 26.89 11.09 17.31
CA PRO A 102 26.88 9.64 17.32
C PRO A 102 27.24 9.07 18.70
N SER A 103 26.32 8.29 19.26
CA SER A 103 26.38 7.72 20.59
C SER A 103 25.63 6.39 20.64
N VAL A 104 25.69 5.70 21.78
CA VAL A 104 24.90 4.48 22.01
C VAL A 104 23.40 4.77 21.91
N GLU A 105 22.95 5.92 22.44
CA GLU A 105 21.55 6.36 22.39
C GLU A 105 21.09 6.61 20.94
N SER A 106 21.84 7.42 20.17
CA SER A 106 21.48 7.70 18.77
C SER A 106 21.52 6.44 17.90
N THR A 107 22.41 5.49 18.21
CA THR A 107 22.51 4.21 17.49
C THR A 107 21.26 3.36 17.73
N ALA A 108 20.86 3.20 19.00
CA ALA A 108 19.66 2.44 19.37
C ALA A 108 18.37 3.05 18.77
N TYR A 109 18.26 4.38 18.75
CA TYR A 109 17.17 5.08 18.07
C TYR A 109 17.16 4.77 16.57
N ASN A 110 18.29 4.98 15.88
CA ASN A 110 18.40 4.76 14.44
C ASN A 110 18.10 3.32 14.02
N ASP A 111 18.57 2.34 14.78
CA ASP A 111 18.32 0.92 14.48
C ASP A 111 16.84 0.56 14.66
N TYR A 112 16.17 1.12 15.67
CA TYR A 112 14.73 0.97 15.85
C TYR A 112 13.92 1.63 14.72
N VAL A 113 14.26 2.86 14.34
CA VAL A 113 13.61 3.53 13.20
C VAL A 113 13.81 2.75 11.90
N LYS A 114 15.01 2.22 11.66
CA LYS A 114 15.30 1.37 10.49
C LYS A 114 14.46 0.09 10.50
N SER A 115 14.28 -0.57 11.65
CA SER A 115 13.47 -1.78 11.75
C SER A 115 11.98 -1.48 11.50
N CYS A 116 11.45 -0.38 12.02
CA CYS A 116 10.09 0.08 11.75
C CYS A 116 9.88 0.36 10.25
N ARG A 117 10.85 1.05 9.61
CA ARG A 117 10.81 1.31 8.17
C ARG A 117 10.97 0.04 7.33
N ALA A 118 11.76 -0.93 7.79
CA ALA A 118 11.90 -2.22 7.12
C ALA A 118 10.59 -3.01 7.15
N TRP A 119 9.91 -3.03 8.29
CA TRP A 119 8.56 -3.59 8.40
C TRP A 119 7.59 -2.91 7.42
N GLY A 120 7.62 -1.57 7.36
CA GLY A 120 6.78 -0.81 6.43
C GLY A 120 7.05 -1.15 4.95
N ARG A 121 8.31 -1.34 4.57
CA ARG A 121 8.68 -1.79 3.21
C ARG A 121 8.14 -3.19 2.91
N ALA A 122 8.35 -4.14 3.82
CA ALA A 122 7.87 -5.52 3.65
C ALA A 122 6.34 -5.60 3.53
N LYS A 123 5.60 -4.75 4.25
CA LYS A 123 4.13 -4.69 4.14
C LYS A 123 3.64 -4.13 2.81
N LYS A 124 4.35 -3.16 2.23
CA LYS A 124 4.03 -2.64 0.88
C LYS A 124 4.36 -3.69 -0.18
N GLU A 125 5.51 -4.34 -0.05
CA GLU A 125 5.95 -5.38 -0.98
C GLU A 125 4.96 -6.56 -1.02
N ALA A 126 4.39 -6.92 0.13
CA ALA A 126 3.36 -7.96 0.23
C ALA A 126 2.08 -7.66 -0.56
N ILE A 127 1.79 -6.40 -0.86
CA ILE A 127 0.67 -5.97 -1.71
C ILE A 127 1.14 -5.52 -3.11
N GLY A 128 2.39 -5.80 -3.47
CA GLY A 128 2.95 -5.46 -4.78
C GLY A 128 3.30 -3.98 -4.97
N LEU A 129 3.59 -3.25 -3.89
CA LEU A 129 3.99 -1.83 -3.90
C LEU A 129 5.32 -1.56 -3.17
#